data_AF-M0DB66-F1
#
_entry.id   AF-M0DB66-F1
#
_cell.length_a   1.000
_cell.length_b   1.000
_cell.length_c   1.000
_cell.angle_alpha   90.00
_cell.angle_beta   90.00
_cell.angle_gamma   90.00
#
_symmetry.space_group_name_H-M   'P 1'
#
loop_
_entity.id
_entity.type
_entity.pdbx_description
1 polymer ?
#
loop_
_entity_poly.entity_id
_entity_poly.type
_entity_poly.pdbx_seq_one_letter_code
_entity_poly.pdbx_strand_id
1 'polypeptide(L)'
;EGQIEVLWDSDSPAIAQVGLIADESGQTKVTIWEKSNAPWIEEGEQVRIHGAARNWYEGRVSLAVTGWSTLHFPERGRWWE
;
A
#
# COMPACT_ATOMS: atom_id res chain seq x y z
N GLU A 1 -2.62 2.64 9.18
CA GLU A 1 -3.83 2.01 8.60
C GLU A 1 -4.44 3.06 7.72
N GLY A 2 -4.92 2.72 6.53
CA GLY A 2 -5.50 3.72 5.64
C GLY A 2 -6.29 3.08 4.50
N GLN A 3 -6.96 3.90 3.72
CA GLN A 3 -7.72 3.49 2.55
C GLN A 3 -6.87 3.68 1.30
N ILE A 4 -6.89 2.73 0.38
CA ILE A 4 -6.28 2.91 -0.93
C ILE A 4 -7.17 3.84 -1.75
N GLU A 5 -6.70 5.03 -2.08
CA GLU A 5 -7.52 6.01 -2.81
C GLU A 5 -7.40 5.88 -4.32
N VAL A 6 -6.17 5.64 -4.79
CA VAL A 6 -5.85 5.60 -6.22
C VAL A 6 -4.74 4.58 -6.45
N LEU A 7 -4.87 3.78 -7.51
CA LEU A 7 -3.83 2.92 -8.06
C LEU A 7 -3.46 3.41 -9.47
N TRP A 8 -2.19 3.29 -9.81
CA TRP A 8 -1.70 3.61 -11.15
C TRP A 8 -1.01 2.40 -11.77
N ASP A 9 -1.10 2.33 -13.10
CA ASP A 9 -0.26 1.43 -13.89
C ASP A 9 1.22 1.81 -13.74
N SER A 10 2.09 0.80 -13.69
CA SER A 10 3.54 0.99 -13.69
C SER A 10 4.17 0.29 -14.88
N ASP A 11 5.01 1.01 -15.63
CA ASP A 11 5.83 0.43 -16.70
C ASP A 11 7.05 -0.34 -16.17
N SER A 12 7.29 -0.30 -14.85
CA SER A 12 8.44 -0.97 -14.24
C SER A 12 8.07 -2.39 -13.81
N PRO A 13 8.75 -3.44 -14.30
CA PRO A 13 8.52 -4.81 -13.85
C PRO A 13 8.96 -5.05 -12.39
N ALA A 14 9.61 -4.08 -11.75
CA ALA A 14 9.96 -4.16 -10.33
C ALA A 14 8.81 -3.76 -9.42
N ILE A 15 7.81 -3.03 -9.92
CA ILE A 15 6.68 -2.51 -9.16
C ILE A 15 5.47 -3.40 -9.45
N ALA A 16 4.94 -4.07 -8.43
CA ALA A 16 3.69 -4.81 -8.54
C ALA A 16 2.50 -3.84 -8.59
N GLN A 17 2.48 -2.89 -7.64
CA GLN A 17 1.44 -1.86 -7.55
C GLN A 17 2.03 -0.56 -6.99
N VAL A 18 1.48 0.57 -7.42
CA VAL A 18 1.80 1.89 -6.87
C VAL A 18 0.53 2.72 -6.77
N GLY A 19 0.40 3.47 -5.69
CA GLY A 19 -0.83 4.17 -5.38
C GLY A 19 -0.73 5.20 -4.27
N LEU A 20 -1.88 5.72 -3.87
CA LEU A 20 -2.06 6.55 -2.68
C LEU A 20 -2.78 5.76 -1.61
N ILE A 21 -2.30 5.91 -0.38
CA ILE A 21 -3.00 5.51 0.84
C ILE A 21 -3.25 6.75 1.69
N ALA A 22 -4.46 6.88 2.21
CA ALA A 22 -4.85 8.01 3.05
C ALA A 22 -5.46 7.57 4.39
N ASP A 23 -5.22 8.37 5.41
CA ASP A 23 -5.88 8.31 6.71
C ASP A 23 -6.16 9.74 7.23
N GLU A 24 -6.59 9.87 8.48
CA GLU A 24 -6.87 11.17 9.11
C GLU A 24 -5.66 12.13 9.17
N SER A 25 -4.44 11.60 9.05
CA SER A 25 -3.21 12.39 9.05
C SER A 25 -2.83 12.91 7.66
N GLY A 26 -3.49 12.43 6.61
CA GLY A 26 -3.31 12.84 5.22
C GLY A 26 -3.03 11.66 4.30
N GLN A 27 -2.48 11.96 3.11
CA GLN A 27 -2.19 10.97 2.08
C GLN A 27 -0.68 10.81 1.86
N THR A 28 -0.27 9.60 1.51
CA THR A 28 1.09 9.31 1.10
C THR A 28 1.14 8.29 -0.04
N LYS A 29 2.22 8.32 -0.81
CA LYS A 29 2.47 7.32 -1.84
C LYS A 29 2.86 5.99 -1.20
N VAL A 30 2.28 4.92 -1.70
CA VAL A 30 2.70 3.54 -1.41
C VAL A 30 3.21 2.87 -2.67
N THR A 31 4.31 2.14 -2.56
CA THR A 31 4.86 1.31 -3.63
C THR A 31 5.00 -0.13 -3.12
N ILE A 32 4.36 -1.07 -3.80
CA ILE A 32 4.47 -2.50 -3.58
C ILE A 32 5.45 -3.07 -4.59
N TRP A 33 6.57 -3.59 -4.11
CA TRP A 33 7.59 -4.18 -4.97
C TRP A 33 7.20 -5.60 -5.38
N GLU A 34 7.45 -5.97 -6.62
CA GLU A 34 7.20 -7.32 -7.15
C GLU A 34 7.85 -8.40 -6.27
N LYS A 35 9.11 -8.16 -5.86
CA LYS A 35 9.85 -9.07 -4.98
C LYS A 35 9.30 -9.19 -3.56
N SER A 36 8.33 -8.37 -3.17
CA SER A 36 7.66 -8.51 -1.86
C SER A 36 6.71 -9.71 -1.82
N ASN A 37 6.21 -10.15 -2.98
CA ASN A 37 5.14 -11.14 -3.08
C ASN A 37 3.94 -10.83 -2.15
N ALA A 38 3.67 -9.54 -1.94
CA ALA A 38 2.56 -9.09 -1.12
C ALA A 38 1.23 -9.40 -1.81
N PRO A 39 0.14 -9.61 -1.05
CA PRO A 39 -1.19 -9.71 -1.63
C PRO A 39 -1.54 -8.43 -2.40
N TRP A 40 -2.25 -8.57 -3.51
CA TRP A 40 -2.80 -7.45 -4.27
C TRP A 40 -3.73 -6.61 -3.39
N ILE A 41 -3.72 -5.30 -3.60
CA ILE A 41 -4.64 -4.32 -2.99
C ILE A 41 -5.61 -3.76 -4.04
N GLU A 42 -6.77 -3.28 -3.60
CA GLU A 42 -7.79 -2.68 -4.48
C GLU A 42 -8.06 -1.21 -4.10
N GLU A 43 -8.48 -0.38 -5.05
CA GLU A 43 -8.98 0.96 -4.74
C GLU A 43 -10.23 0.88 -3.85
N GLY A 44 -10.33 1.78 -2.88
CA GLY A 44 -11.38 1.79 -1.86
C GLY A 44 -11.11 0.85 -0.68
N GLU A 45 -10.10 -0.01 -0.75
CA GLU A 45 -9.86 -1.02 0.27
C GLU A 45 -9.19 -0.47 1.53
N GLN A 46 -9.64 -0.93 2.70
CA GLN A 46 -8.99 -0.66 3.97
C GLN A 46 -7.80 -1.60 4.20
N VAL A 47 -6.59 -1.03 4.40
CA VAL A 47 -5.36 -1.80 4.57
C VAL A 47 -4.56 -1.36 5.79
N ARG A 48 -4.04 -2.33 6.54
CA ARG A 48 -3.03 -2.14 7.59
C ARG A 48 -1.70 -2.68 7.11
N ILE A 49 -0.73 -1.78 6.92
CA ILE A 49 0.62 -2.12 6.48
C ILE A 49 1.56 -2.08 7.68
N HIS A 50 2.17 -3.23 8.01
CA HIS A 50 3.18 -3.36 9.05
C HIS A 50 4.57 -3.58 8.45
N GLY A 51 5.61 -3.02 9.07
CA GLY A 51 6.99 -3.24 8.63
C GLY A 51 7.33 -2.66 7.25
N ALA A 52 6.58 -1.66 6.77
CA ALA A 52 6.93 -0.95 5.55
C ALA A 52 8.21 -0.12 5.74
N ALA A 53 9.07 -0.11 4.72
CA ALA A 53 10.17 0.84 4.69
C ALA A 53 9.63 2.26 4.42
N ARG A 54 10.25 3.25 5.06
CA ARG A 54 9.88 4.67 4.91
C ARG A 54 10.95 5.36 4.08
N ASN A 55 10.53 5.94 2.96
CA ASN A 55 11.40 6.72 2.09
C ASN A 55 11.06 8.20 2.24
N TRP A 56 12.08 9.03 2.41
CA TRP A 56 11.95 10.48 2.56
C TRP A 56 12.55 11.18 1.35
N TYR A 57 11.80 12.07 0.72
CA TYR A 57 12.28 12.91 -0.38
C TYR A 57 11.63 14.28 -0.31
N GLU A 58 12.43 15.35 -0.30
CA GLU A 58 11.96 16.75 -0.21
C GLU A 58 10.88 16.98 0.87
N GLY A 59 11.09 16.39 2.06
CA GLY A 59 10.18 16.52 3.20
C GLY A 59 8.90 15.68 3.11
N ARG A 60 8.71 14.92 2.02
CA ARG A 60 7.58 14.00 1.85
C ARG A 60 8.01 12.58 2.18
N VAL A 61 7.20 11.90 2.98
CA VAL A 61 7.34 10.48 3.25
C VAL A 61 6.58 9.67 2.20
N SER A 62 7.08 8.48 1.88
CA SER A 62 6.38 7.44 1.13
C SER A 62 6.65 6.07 1.75
N LEU A 63 5.73 5.14 1.54
CA LEU A 63 5.79 3.78 2.05
C LEU A 63 6.26 2.82 0.95
N ALA A 64 7.16 1.90 1.30
CA ALA A 64 7.59 0.80 0.45
C ALA A 64 7.26 -0.54 1.12
N VAL A 65 6.40 -1.33 0.48
CA VAL A 65 6.06 -2.69 0.89
C VAL A 65 7.11 -3.63 0.31
N THR A 66 7.81 -4.33 1.20
CA THR A 66 8.92 -5.24 0.87
C THR A 66 8.61 -6.64 1.40
N GLY A 67 9.51 -7.60 1.18
CA GLY A 67 9.36 -8.95 1.76
C GLY A 67 9.37 -9.00 3.30
N TRP A 68 9.69 -7.90 3.97
CA TRP A 68 9.61 -7.76 5.44
C TRP A 68 8.30 -7.14 5.91
N SER A 69 7.44 -6.75 4.98
CA SER A 69 6.18 -6.07 5.27
C SER A 69 5.02 -7.06 5.33
N THR A 70 3.99 -6.74 6.09
CA THR A 70 2.75 -7.53 6.17
C THR A 70 1.56 -6.64 5.92
N LEU A 71 0.66 -7.10 5.05
CA LEU A 71 -0.60 -6.42 4.75
C LEU A 71 -1.74 -7.19 5.43
N HIS A 72 -2.53 -6.49 6.23
CA HIS A 72 -3.78 -7.01 6.76
C HIS A 72 -4.95 -6.22 6.18
N PHE A 73 -6.01 -6.95 5.87
CA PHE A 73 -7.21 -6.45 5.24
C PHE A 73 -8.38 -6.64 6.20
N PRO A 74 -8.79 -5.61 6.95
CA PRO A 74 -9.83 -5.74 7.99
C PRO A 74 -11.20 -6.14 7.44
N GLU A 75 -11.42 -5.94 6.13
CA GLU A 75 -12.68 -6.13 5.44
C GLU A 75 -12.73 -7.39 4.58
N ARG A 76 -11.58 -7.90 4.10
CA ARG A 76 -11.53 -9.17 3.34
C ARG A 76 -12.00 -10.33 4.22
N GLY A 77 -12.96 -11.10 3.71
CA GLY A 77 -13.48 -12.28 4.39
C GLY A 77 -14.46 -11.95 5.53
N ARG A 78 -15.05 -10.75 5.57
CA ARG A 78 -16.28 -10.52 6.33
C ARG A 78 -17.44 -11.12 5.55
N TRP A 79 -18.04 -12.19 6.08
CA TRP A 79 -19.14 -12.93 5.44
C TRP A 79 -20.54 -12.35 5.76
N TRP A 80 -20.61 -11.08 6.15
CA TRP A 80 -21.87 -10.41 6.46
C TRP A 80 -22.11 -9.27 5.48
N GLU A 81 -22.60 -9.65 4.30
CA GLU A 81 -23.49 -8.84 3.45
C GLU A 81 -24.35 -9.78 2.60
#